data_AF-A0A0A9YQ11-F1
#
_entry.id   AF-A0A0A9YQ11-F1
#
_cell.length_a   1.000
_cell.length_b   1.000
_cell.length_c   1.000
_cell.angle_alpha   90.00
_cell.angle_beta   90.00
_cell.angle_gamma   90.00
#
_symmetry.space_group_name_H-M   'P 1'
#
loop_
_entity.id
_entity.type
_entity.pdbx_description
1 polymer ?
#
loop_
_entity_poly.entity_id
_entity_poly.type
_entity_poly.pdbx_seq_one_letter_code
_entity_poly.pdbx_strand_id
1 'polypeptide(L)'
;MILVPPPYYYLNHGPEHIHSVLRCIFRHRRLRVPILNIHLMYFRIMSTAIMAAAPKASEKIGTAPFDPRFPNQNQTKYCYQSFLDFHRCQKVKGSNYEPCNYFKRVYSSMCPNEWVDKWEGQLDAGTFAGRI
;
A
#
# COMPACT_ATOMS: atom_id res chain seq x y z
N MET A 1 9.35 -36.67 7.76
CA MET A 1 9.42 -35.80 6.56
C MET A 1 8.05 -35.20 6.32
N ILE A 2 7.80 -34.01 6.87
CA ILE A 2 6.58 -33.24 6.59
C ILE A 2 6.98 -32.23 5.53
N LEU A 3 6.62 -32.51 4.27
CA LEU A 3 6.77 -31.58 3.16
C LEU A 3 5.70 -30.49 3.32
N VAL A 4 6.11 -29.29 3.74
CA VAL A 4 5.25 -28.10 3.73
C VAL A 4 5.25 -27.56 2.29
N PRO A 5 4.12 -27.58 1.56
CA PRO A 5 4.03 -26.94 0.26
C PRO A 5 4.04 -25.40 0.40
N PRO A 6 4.67 -24.67 -0.52
CA PRO A 6 4.90 -23.22 -0.43
C PRO A 6 3.64 -22.37 -0.69
N PRO A 7 3.58 -21.12 -0.17
CA PRO A 7 2.38 -20.28 -0.11
C PRO A 7 2.08 -19.52 -1.42
N TYR A 8 2.32 -20.13 -2.58
CA TYR A 8 2.29 -19.45 -3.88
C TYR A 8 1.14 -19.89 -4.79
N TYR A 9 -0.06 -20.14 -4.26
CA TYR A 9 -1.23 -20.37 -5.13
C TYR A 9 -2.52 -19.93 -4.46
N TYR A 10 -2.78 -18.62 -4.39
CA TYR A 10 -4.16 -18.10 -4.44
C TYR A 10 -4.14 -16.68 -5.02
N LEU A 11 -3.97 -16.63 -6.34
CA LEU A 11 -4.32 -15.50 -7.19
C LEU A 11 -5.69 -15.81 -7.82
N ASN A 12 -6.60 -14.84 -7.71
CA ASN A 12 -7.75 -14.65 -8.60
C ASN A 12 -8.91 -15.66 -8.53
N HIS A 13 -9.84 -15.47 -7.59
CA HIS A 13 -11.25 -15.82 -7.80
C HIS A 13 -12.15 -14.63 -7.45
N GLY A 14 -12.75 -14.03 -8.49
CA GLY A 14 -13.70 -12.92 -8.38
C GLY A 14 -15.12 -13.36 -7.98
N PRO A 15 -16.00 -12.42 -7.59
CA PRO A 15 -17.28 -12.67 -6.93
C PRO A 15 -18.46 -12.92 -7.89
N GLU A 16 -18.28 -13.67 -8.98
CA GLU A 16 -19.29 -13.77 -10.05
C GLU A 16 -20.34 -14.89 -9.85
N HIS A 17 -20.27 -15.69 -8.78
CA HIS A 17 -21.04 -16.94 -8.68
C HIS A 17 -22.29 -16.89 -7.76
N ILE A 18 -22.63 -15.74 -7.18
CA ILE A 18 -23.79 -15.60 -6.26
C ILE A 18 -25.08 -15.17 -7.01
N HIS A 19 -24.96 -14.61 -8.22
CA HIS A 19 -26.09 -14.01 -8.95
C HIS A 19 -26.98 -15.01 -9.72
N SER A 20 -26.55 -16.28 -9.84
CA SER A 20 -27.31 -17.35 -10.51
C SER A 20 -28.36 -17.99 -9.59
N VAL A 21 -28.04 -18.15 -8.29
CA VAL A 21 -28.89 -18.87 -7.33
C VAL A 21 -30.13 -18.05 -6.93
N LEU A 22 -30.03 -16.72 -6.87
CA LEU A 22 -31.15 -15.85 -6.50
C LEU A 22 -32.29 -15.82 -7.54
N ARG A 23 -32.05 -16.18 -8.80
CA ARG A 23 -33.11 -16.18 -9.84
C ARG A 23 -34.08 -17.35 -9.75
N CYS A 24 -33.72 -18.43 -9.04
CA CYS A 24 -34.60 -19.61 -8.88
C CYS A 24 -35.68 -19.46 -7.80
N ILE A 25 -35.52 -18.58 -6.81
CA ILE A 25 -36.46 -18.49 -5.67
C ILE A 25 -37.70 -17.62 -6.00
N PHE A 26 -37.59 -16.66 -6.91
CA PHE A 26 -38.66 -15.66 -7.14
C PHE A 26 -39.74 -16.04 -8.17
N ARG A 27 -39.85 -17.32 -8.58
CA ARG A 27 -40.84 -17.77 -9.57
C ARG A 27 -42.16 -18.32 -8.99
N HIS A 28 -42.40 -18.22 -7.68
CA HIS A 28 -43.72 -18.54 -7.10
C HIS A 28 -44.09 -17.67 -5.89
N ARG A 29 -44.50 -16.41 -6.12
CA ARG A 29 -45.57 -15.79 -5.31
C ARG A 29 -46.13 -14.53 -5.98
N ARG A 30 -47.38 -14.60 -6.43
CA ARG A 30 -48.20 -13.48 -6.91
C ARG A 30 -48.49 -12.50 -5.76
N LEU A 31 -48.01 -11.27 -5.92
CA LEU A 31 -48.66 -9.96 -5.68
C LEU A 31 -49.70 -9.82 -4.54
N ARG A 32 -49.34 -9.07 -3.50
CA ARG A 32 -50.06 -7.86 -3.02
C ARG A 32 -49.36 -7.30 -1.76
N VAL A 33 -48.57 -6.24 -1.92
CA VAL A 33 -48.21 -5.35 -0.80
C VAL A 33 -48.37 -3.90 -1.28
N PRO A 34 -49.08 -3.03 -0.53
CA PRO A 34 -49.38 -1.67 -0.96
C PRO A 34 -48.10 -0.83 -1.01
N ILE A 35 -47.90 -0.17 -2.15
CA ILE A 35 -46.69 0.53 -2.59
C ILE A 35 -46.23 1.64 -1.62
N LEU A 36 -47.14 2.15 -0.75
CA LEU A 36 -46.85 3.27 0.15
C LEU A 36 -45.94 2.93 1.34
N ASN A 37 -45.82 1.65 1.74
CA ASN A 37 -44.93 1.24 2.84
C ASN A 37 -43.50 0.93 2.40
N ILE A 38 -43.26 0.73 1.10
CA ILE A 38 -41.94 0.36 0.57
C ILE A 38 -40.97 1.53 0.65
N HIS A 39 -41.44 2.77 0.41
CA HIS A 39 -40.58 3.96 0.44
C HIS A 39 -40.08 4.30 1.86
N LEU A 40 -40.95 4.20 2.87
CA LEU A 40 -40.61 4.40 4.28
C LEU A 40 -39.69 3.30 4.82
N MET A 41 -39.88 2.05 4.40
CA MET A 41 -38.99 0.95 4.75
C MET A 41 -37.62 1.11 4.06
N TYR A 42 -37.57 1.51 2.79
CA TYR A 42 -36.31 1.72 2.07
C TYR A 42 -35.47 2.85 2.70
N PHE A 43 -36.10 3.96 3.09
CA PHE A 43 -35.43 5.09 3.75
C PHE A 43 -34.84 4.71 5.12
N ARG A 44 -35.53 3.86 5.90
CA ARG A 44 -35.01 3.35 7.19
C ARG A 44 -33.87 2.35 7.02
N ILE A 45 -33.96 1.45 6.04
CA ILE A 45 -32.92 0.45 5.76
C ILE A 45 -31.60 1.11 5.32
N MET A 46 -31.68 2.12 4.45
CA MET A 46 -30.49 2.83 3.94
C MET A 46 -29.75 3.63 5.02
N SER A 47 -30.45 4.12 6.06
CA SER A 47 -29.84 4.87 7.17
C SER A 47 -28.93 4.00 8.05
N THR A 48 -29.24 2.70 8.19
CA THR A 48 -28.47 1.78 9.05
C THR A 48 -27.19 1.19 8.41
N ALA A 49 -26.96 1.43 7.11
CA ALA A 49 -25.86 0.82 6.36
C ALA A 49 -24.54 1.63 6.37
N ILE A 50 -24.49 2.81 7.01
CA ILE A 50 -23.34 3.72 6.94
C ILE A 50 -22.16 3.30 7.84
N MET A 51 -22.33 2.34 8.75
CA MET A 51 -21.33 2.06 9.82
C MET A 51 -20.45 0.81 9.63
N ALA A 52 -20.22 0.35 8.39
CA ALA A 52 -19.25 -0.72 8.11
C ALA A 52 -17.92 -0.14 7.59
N ALA A 53 -17.28 0.74 8.36
CA ALA A 53 -15.91 1.15 8.11
C ALA A 53 -14.95 0.04 8.58
N ALA A 54 -14.26 -0.61 7.65
CA ALA A 54 -13.21 -1.58 7.94
C ALA A 54 -12.14 -0.96 8.88
N PRO A 55 -11.59 -1.73 9.84
CA PRO A 55 -10.54 -1.21 10.72
C PRO A 55 -9.32 -0.87 9.87
N LYS A 56 -8.96 0.42 9.79
CA LYS A 56 -7.66 0.83 9.26
C LYS A 56 -6.58 0.14 10.09
N ALA A 57 -5.69 -0.58 9.41
CA ALA A 57 -4.51 -1.16 10.02
C ALA A 57 -3.80 -0.08 10.87
N SER A 58 -3.44 -0.43 12.10
CA SER A 58 -2.69 0.43 13.02
C SER A 58 -1.53 1.11 12.30
N GLU A 59 -1.62 2.43 12.12
CA GLU A 59 -0.52 3.22 11.58
C GLU A 59 0.63 3.19 12.58
N LYS A 60 1.65 2.39 12.28
CA LYS A 60 2.91 2.43 13.01
C LYS A 60 3.62 3.72 12.64
N ILE A 61 3.50 4.73 13.51
CA ILE A 61 4.32 5.94 13.42
C ILE A 61 5.77 5.50 13.55
N GLY A 62 6.54 5.63 12.47
CA GLY A 62 7.91 5.16 12.41
C GLY A 62 8.76 6.12 11.59
N THR A 63 9.97 6.39 12.09
CA THR A 63 11.01 7.16 11.40
C THR A 63 12.18 6.24 11.02
N ALA A 64 13.24 6.81 10.47
CA ALA A 64 14.48 6.08 10.20
C ALA A 64 15.05 5.47 11.49
N PRO A 65 15.47 4.18 11.48
CA PRO A 65 16.09 3.57 12.64
C PRO A 65 17.53 4.07 12.85
N PHE A 66 18.05 3.91 14.06
CA PHE A 66 19.45 4.14 14.38
C PHE A 66 20.34 3.13 13.64
N ASP A 67 21.33 3.61 12.90
CA ASP A 67 22.32 2.80 12.20
C ASP A 67 23.67 2.88 12.94
N PRO A 68 24.17 1.77 13.53
CA PRO A 68 25.45 1.74 14.24
C PRO A 68 26.66 2.14 13.38
N ARG A 69 26.54 2.14 12.05
CA ARG A 69 27.59 2.64 11.14
C ARG A 69 27.79 4.15 11.25
N PHE A 70 26.78 4.87 11.72
CA PHE A 70 26.77 6.34 11.83
C PHE A 70 26.43 6.79 13.26
N PRO A 71 27.29 6.50 14.27
CA PRO A 71 27.00 6.79 15.68
C PRO A 71 27.16 8.26 16.06
N ASN A 72 27.79 9.07 15.20
CA ASN A 72 28.09 10.47 15.47
C ASN A 72 26.84 11.36 15.30
N GLN A 73 26.84 12.53 15.93
CA GLN A 73 25.72 13.49 15.81
C GLN A 73 25.54 14.02 14.38
N ASN A 74 26.60 14.07 13.57
CA ASN A 74 26.50 14.51 12.17
C ASN A 74 25.94 13.38 11.28
N GLN A 75 24.66 13.50 10.92
CA GLN A 75 23.92 12.53 10.10
C GLN A 75 24.01 12.76 8.58
N THR A 76 24.84 13.71 8.14
CA THR A 76 25.04 14.02 6.71
C THR A 76 25.43 12.79 5.90
N LYS A 77 26.36 11.97 6.43
CA LYS A 77 26.80 10.73 5.77
C LYS A 77 25.70 9.66 5.72
N TYR A 78 24.87 9.58 6.75
CA TYR A 78 23.78 8.60 6.78
C TYR A 78 22.71 8.94 5.73
N CYS A 79 22.33 10.22 5.64
CA CYS A 79 21.45 10.74 4.59
C CYS A 79 22.02 10.43 3.19
N TYR A 80 23.25 10.88 2.92
CA TYR A 80 23.87 10.72 1.60
C TYR A 80 24.03 9.24 1.21
N GLN A 81 24.46 8.38 2.13
CA GLN A 81 24.62 6.95 1.86
C GLN A 81 23.28 6.27 1.56
N SER A 82 22.22 6.64 2.29
CA SER A 82 20.88 6.08 2.09
C SER A 82 20.28 6.47 0.74
N PHE A 83 20.53 7.71 0.27
CA PHE A 83 20.15 8.16 -1.06
C PHE A 83 20.86 7.32 -2.14
N LEU A 84 22.18 7.15 -2.04
CA LEU A 84 22.95 6.33 -2.99
C LEU A 84 22.49 4.88 -3.00
N ASP A 85 22.22 4.29 -1.83
CA ASP A 85 21.82 2.89 -1.72
C ASP A 85 20.44 2.64 -2.34
N PHE A 86 19.52 3.61 -2.26
CA PHE A 86 18.24 3.53 -2.97
C PHE A 86 18.42 3.44 -4.48
N HIS A 87 19.19 4.35 -5.08
CA HIS A 87 19.39 4.37 -6.53
C HIS A 87 20.21 3.17 -7.03
N ARG A 88 21.22 2.72 -6.26
CA ARG A 88 21.95 1.48 -6.56
C ARG A 88 21.04 0.26 -6.50
N CYS A 89 20.16 0.20 -5.49
CA CYS A 89 19.20 -0.88 -5.33
C CYS A 89 18.25 -0.95 -6.53
N GLN A 90 17.73 0.20 -6.98
CA GLN A 90 16.90 0.26 -8.19
C GLN A 90 17.65 -0.19 -9.45
N LYS A 91 18.93 0.21 -9.61
CA LYS A 91 19.75 -0.17 -10.77
C LYS A 91 20.04 -1.67 -10.83
N VAL A 92 20.31 -2.30 -9.69
CA VAL A 92 20.70 -3.72 -9.63
C VAL A 92 19.48 -4.66 -9.58
N LYS A 93 18.42 -4.28 -8.83
CA LYS A 93 17.27 -5.15 -8.55
C LYS A 93 16.01 -4.78 -9.33
N GLY A 94 15.94 -3.58 -9.92
CA GLY A 94 14.76 -3.05 -10.59
C GLY A 94 13.80 -2.32 -9.64
N SER A 95 12.76 -1.72 -10.21
CA SER A 95 11.79 -0.86 -9.51
C SER A 95 10.84 -1.60 -8.56
N ASN A 96 10.63 -2.91 -8.74
CA ASN A 96 9.64 -3.70 -7.99
C ASN A 96 10.22 -4.40 -6.75
N TYR A 97 11.46 -4.09 -6.34
CA TYR A 97 12.08 -4.74 -5.20
C TYR A 97 11.71 -4.03 -3.88
N GLU A 98 10.78 -4.62 -3.14
CA GLU A 98 10.28 -4.12 -1.85
C GLU A 98 11.37 -3.66 -0.87
N PRO A 99 12.50 -4.39 -0.69
CA PRO A 99 13.54 -3.92 0.23
C PRO A 99 14.21 -2.61 -0.18
N CYS A 100 14.14 -2.16 -1.44
CA CYS A 100 14.61 -0.82 -1.82
C CYS A 100 13.76 0.28 -1.15
N ASN A 101 12.48 0.01 -0.86
CA ASN A 101 11.58 0.97 -0.20
C ASN A 101 12.06 1.33 1.21
N TYR A 102 12.84 0.46 1.85
CA TYR A 102 13.48 0.76 3.13
C TYR A 102 14.39 1.99 3.00
N PHE A 103 15.30 1.99 2.03
CA PHE A 103 16.22 3.11 1.81
C PHE A 103 15.47 4.38 1.44
N LYS A 104 14.38 4.25 0.66
CA LYS A 104 13.49 5.36 0.33
C LYS A 104 12.96 6.07 1.56
N ARG A 105 12.35 5.30 2.48
CA ARG A 105 11.82 5.84 3.74
C ARG A 105 12.91 6.50 4.58
N VAL A 106 14.10 5.90 4.61
CA VAL A 106 15.22 6.39 5.42
C VAL A 106 15.73 7.74 4.92
N TYR A 107 16.07 7.88 3.63
CA TYR A 107 16.58 9.16 3.13
C TYR A 107 15.49 10.25 3.13
N SER A 108 14.22 9.92 2.84
CA SER A 108 13.13 10.90 2.88
C SER A 108 12.86 11.45 4.30
N SER A 109 13.22 10.70 5.34
CA SER A 109 13.01 11.13 6.73
C SER A 109 14.17 11.93 7.30
N MET A 110 15.39 11.72 6.79
CA MET A 110 16.62 12.30 7.36
C MET A 110 17.22 13.42 6.52
N CYS A 111 17.03 13.38 5.19
CA CYS A 111 17.63 14.33 4.29
C CYS A 111 16.78 15.61 4.20
N PRO A 112 17.40 16.79 4.15
CA PRO A 112 16.71 18.01 3.73
C PRO A 112 16.19 17.84 2.30
N ASN A 113 14.93 18.24 2.04
CA ASN A 113 14.32 18.13 0.71
C ASN A 113 15.15 18.87 -0.36
N GLU A 114 15.72 20.04 -0.03
CA GLU A 114 16.56 20.82 -0.96
C GLU A 114 17.76 20.00 -1.48
N TRP A 115 18.34 19.12 -0.65
CA TRP A 115 19.47 18.29 -1.08
C TRP A 115 19.01 17.18 -2.02
N VAL A 116 17.86 16.57 -1.71
CA VAL A 116 17.27 15.52 -2.54
C VAL A 116 16.93 16.09 -3.92
N ASP A 117 16.24 17.22 -4.00
CA ASP A 117 15.85 17.86 -5.26
C ASP A 117 17.09 18.22 -6.11
N LYS A 118 18.15 18.72 -5.47
CA LYS A 118 19.42 19.02 -6.15
C LYS A 118 20.11 17.78 -6.70
N TRP A 119 20.17 16.70 -5.92
CA TRP A 119 20.78 15.46 -6.37
C TRP A 119 19.96 14.78 -7.45
N GLU A 120 18.64 14.76 -7.33
CA GLU A 120 17.74 14.27 -8.39
C GLU A 120 17.92 15.06 -9.69
N GLY A 121 17.97 16.40 -9.63
CA GLY A 121 18.28 17.22 -10.81
C GLY A 121 19.66 16.94 -11.41
N GLN A 122 20.68 16.62 -10.60
CA GLN A 122 21.99 16.19 -11.08
C GLN A 122 21.96 14.81 -11.73
N LEU A 123 21.10 13.90 -11.27
CA LEU A 123 20.91 12.57 -11.85
C LEU A 123 20.24 12.67 -13.22
N ASP A 124 19.19 13.48 -13.33
CA ASP A 124 18.49 13.72 -14.59
C ASP A 124 19.40 14.40 -15.61
N ALA A 125 20.27 15.30 -15.15
CA ALA A 125 21.29 15.94 -15.99
C ALA A 125 22.52 15.05 -16.27
N GLY A 126 22.66 13.90 -15.62
CA GLY A 126 23.84 13.03 -15.74
C GLY A 126 25.15 13.62 -15.20
N THR A 127 25.07 14.64 -14.33
CA THR A 127 26.23 15.35 -13.76
C THR A 127 26.54 14.98 -12.30
N PHE A 128 25.83 13.99 -11.76
CA PHE A 128 25.98 13.57 -10.37
C PHE A 128 27.37 12.98 -10.08
N ALA A 129 28.04 13.51 -9.05
CA ALA A 129 29.42 13.13 -8.71
C ALA A 129 29.56 11.76 -8.01
N GLY A 130 28.47 11.23 -7.44
CA GLY A 130 28.49 9.97 -6.71
C GLY A 130 28.34 8.74 -7.61
N ARG A 131 28.92 7.61 -7.20
CA ARG A 131 28.82 6.35 -7.94
C ARG A 131 27.49 5.62 -7.67
N ILE A 132 26.66 5.51 -8.70
CA ILE A 132 25.34 4.85 -8.72
C ILE A 132 25.28 3.78 -9.81
#